data_AF-A0AAV5R421-F1
#
_entry.id   AF-A0AAV5R421-F1
#
_cell.length_a   1.000
_cell.length_b   1.000
_cell.length_c   1.000
_cell.angle_alpha   90.00
_cell.angle_beta   90.00
_cell.angle_gamma   90.00
#
_symmetry.space_group_name_H-M   'P 1'
#
loop_
_entity.id
_entity.type
_entity.pdbx_description
1 polymer ?
#
loop_
_entity_poly.entity_id
_entity_poly.type
_entity_poly.pdbx_seq_one_letter_code
_entity_poly.pdbx_strand_id
1 'polypeptide(L)'
;MSEDKSNKHGFPELERRPNPPGWVQPKAPYNPYDPTDLRPAEGYPSEYNAPSVMKKNTGKIARDLTDYQKIKIDMKKLQYYPRPPSELYPGRYKVLRKVNHKSGFNRGADLTAKVSIYTVLIFGVFFYKWNDHDNIFSPFRRLQLRIKEFIIGDLSMDDYNDLYYYKADKPIPQKPLPSIMYEKNAENQLVGETATNNEFIKDRFGNKHVVYAEHIKQKEDENMIQAMEIAQRQLELNKLNEVKNDTKKPFWKIW
;
A
#
# COMPACT_ATOMS: atom_id res chain seq x y z
N MET A 1 -27.20 65.09 31.60
CA MET A 1 -25.79 65.14 31.18
C MET A 1 -24.97 64.65 32.36
N SER A 2 -24.72 63.34 32.41
CA SER A 2 -23.96 62.69 33.48
C SER A 2 -22.77 62.01 32.85
N GLU A 3 -21.57 62.43 33.24
CA GLU A 3 -20.29 62.00 32.71
C GLU A 3 -20.07 60.51 32.89
N ASP A 4 -19.96 59.79 31.76
CA ASP A 4 -19.53 58.41 31.75
C ASP A 4 -18.00 58.37 31.85
N LYS A 5 -17.50 57.98 33.02
CA LYS A 5 -16.06 57.79 33.26
C LYS A 5 -15.59 56.59 32.45
N SER A 6 -15.07 56.86 31.25
CA SER A 6 -14.35 55.88 30.45
C SER A 6 -13.19 55.26 31.27
N ASN A 7 -13.36 54.00 31.65
CA ASN A 7 -12.25 53.16 32.09
C ASN A 7 -11.35 52.91 30.87
N LYS A 8 -10.34 53.76 30.71
CA LYS A 8 -9.24 53.55 29.77
C LYS A 8 -8.43 52.34 30.25
N HIS A 9 -8.36 51.32 29.39
CA HIS A 9 -7.72 50.01 29.58
C HIS A 9 -8.53 48.96 30.35
N GLY A 10 -9.63 48.51 29.75
CA GLY A 10 -10.28 47.26 30.06
C GLY A 10 -10.76 46.60 28.77
N PHE A 11 -10.64 45.28 28.67
CA PHE A 11 -11.28 44.48 27.62
C PHE A 11 -12.74 44.94 27.43
N PRO A 12 -13.29 44.97 26.20
CA PRO A 12 -14.69 45.33 26.01
C PRO A 12 -15.54 44.43 26.90
N GLU A 13 -16.17 45.01 27.91
CA GLU A 13 -17.12 44.31 28.77
C GLU A 13 -18.21 43.79 27.84
N LEU A 14 -18.24 42.48 27.64
CA LEU A 14 -19.32 41.83 26.91
C LEU A 14 -20.61 42.27 27.58
N GLU A 15 -21.50 42.95 26.85
CA GLU A 15 -22.80 43.37 27.36
C GLU A 15 -23.51 42.16 27.97
N ARG A 16 -23.50 42.10 29.30
CA ARG A 16 -24.13 41.04 30.06
C ARG A 16 -25.63 41.29 30.03
N ARG A 17 -26.42 40.23 29.85
CA ARG A 17 -27.87 40.33 29.98
C ARG A 17 -28.22 40.95 31.35
N PRO A 18 -29.21 41.87 31.41
CA PRO A 18 -29.65 42.43 32.67
C PRO A 18 -30.08 41.32 33.63
N ASN A 19 -29.80 41.50 34.92
CA ASN A 19 -30.21 40.55 35.94
C ASN A 19 -31.75 40.47 35.99
N PRO A 20 -32.32 39.28 36.27
CA PRO A 20 -33.77 39.13 36.33
C PRO A 20 -34.38 40.00 37.46
N PRO A 21 -35.66 40.40 37.34
CA PRO A 21 -36.34 41.15 38.38
C PRO A 21 -36.36 40.35 39.70
N GLY A 22 -35.93 40.97 40.81
CA GLY A 22 -35.77 40.32 42.12
C GLY A 22 -34.36 39.81 42.42
N TRP A 23 -33.39 40.00 41.51
CA TRP A 23 -31.99 39.66 41.78
C TRP A 23 -31.38 40.62 42.81
N VAL A 24 -30.90 40.06 43.93
CA VAL A 24 -30.17 40.80 44.97
C VAL A 24 -28.69 40.43 44.87
N GLN A 25 -27.82 41.44 44.90
CA GLN A 25 -26.37 41.20 44.95
C GLN A 25 -26.04 40.45 46.25
N PRO A 26 -25.33 39.31 46.20
CA PRO A 26 -24.95 38.60 47.41
C PRO A 26 -24.10 39.51 48.30
N LYS A 27 -24.46 39.63 49.58
CA LYS A 27 -23.66 40.33 50.59
C LYS A 27 -22.42 39.46 50.87
N ALA A 28 -21.21 40.03 50.82
CA ALA A 28 -20.03 39.29 51.28
C ALA A 28 -20.04 39.22 52.83
N PRO A 29 -19.68 38.10 53.49
CA PRO A 29 -19.40 36.75 53.00
C PRO A 29 -20.62 35.82 53.21
N TYR A 30 -21.56 35.83 52.26
CA TYR A 30 -22.72 34.91 52.26
C TYR A 30 -22.34 33.53 51.73
N ASN A 31 -22.71 32.45 52.44
CA ASN A 31 -22.62 31.08 51.92
C ASN A 31 -23.90 30.82 51.14
N PRO A 32 -23.87 30.72 49.81
CA PRO A 32 -25.08 30.45 49.04
C PRO A 32 -25.71 29.09 49.33
N TYR A 33 -25.02 28.20 50.05
CA TYR A 33 -25.48 26.86 50.40
C TYR A 33 -26.03 26.74 51.83
N ASP A 34 -26.01 27.81 52.63
CA ASP A 34 -26.58 27.82 53.97
C ASP A 34 -27.49 29.05 54.15
N PRO A 35 -28.83 28.88 54.15
CA PRO A 35 -29.77 29.99 54.28
C PRO A 35 -29.88 30.55 55.71
N THR A 36 -29.27 29.90 56.71
CA THR A 36 -29.35 30.29 58.14
C THR A 36 -28.07 30.94 58.67
N ASP A 37 -27.19 31.31 57.76
CA ASP A 37 -25.82 31.70 58.04
C ASP A 37 -25.69 33.08 58.73
N LEU A 38 -25.59 33.09 60.06
CA LEU A 38 -25.51 34.28 60.93
C LEU A 38 -24.05 34.78 61.12
N ARG A 39 -23.28 34.89 60.03
CA ARG A 39 -21.86 35.31 60.15
C ARG A 39 -21.74 36.81 60.45
N PRO A 40 -20.70 37.22 61.20
CA PRO A 40 -20.32 38.62 61.29
C PRO A 40 -20.10 39.20 59.90
N ALA A 41 -20.46 40.48 59.70
CA ALA A 41 -20.33 41.15 58.40
C ALA A 41 -18.89 41.10 57.85
N GLU A 42 -17.90 40.99 58.73
CA GLU A 42 -16.50 40.92 58.34
C GLU A 42 -16.02 39.47 58.08
N GLY A 43 -16.72 38.43 58.55
CA GLY A 43 -16.31 37.01 58.48
C GLY A 43 -15.61 36.52 59.75
N TYR A 44 -15.30 35.21 59.85
CA TYR A 44 -14.53 34.70 60.99
C TYR A 44 -13.04 35.04 60.86
N PRO A 45 -12.33 35.38 61.95
CA PRO A 45 -10.89 35.63 61.96
C PRO A 45 -10.03 34.53 61.29
N SER A 46 -10.54 33.29 61.27
CA SER A 46 -9.91 32.13 60.62
C SER A 46 -10.00 32.12 59.09
N GLU A 47 -10.88 32.93 58.48
CA GLU A 47 -11.04 33.04 57.03
C GLU A 47 -10.11 34.09 56.41
N TYR A 48 -9.50 34.95 57.25
CA TYR A 48 -8.51 35.91 56.76
C TYR A 48 -7.16 35.22 56.61
N ASN A 49 -6.60 35.34 55.42
CA ASN A 49 -5.25 34.84 55.16
C ASN A 49 -4.26 35.58 56.04
N ALA A 50 -3.39 34.82 56.73
CA ALA A 50 -2.23 35.36 57.40
C ALA A 50 -1.40 36.20 56.39
N PRO A 51 -0.76 37.29 56.84
CA PRO A 51 -0.06 38.24 55.97
C PRO A 51 1.08 37.61 55.13
N SER A 52 1.50 36.37 55.43
CA SER A 52 2.55 35.63 54.72
C SER A 52 2.07 34.73 53.58
N VAL A 53 0.76 34.49 53.44
CA VAL A 53 0.24 33.58 52.41
C VAL A 53 -0.07 34.38 51.14
N MET A 54 0.77 34.23 50.11
CA MET A 54 0.53 34.78 48.78
C MET A 54 -0.90 34.44 48.31
N LYS A 55 -1.70 35.47 48.05
CA LYS A 55 -3.09 35.36 47.60
C LYS A 55 -3.17 34.46 46.36
N LYS A 56 -3.76 33.27 46.50
CA LYS A 56 -4.25 32.49 45.36
C LYS A 56 -5.40 33.29 44.72
N ASN A 57 -5.13 33.84 43.54
CA ASN A 57 -6.11 34.36 42.58
C ASN A 57 -7.10 35.41 43.11
N THR A 58 -6.61 36.53 43.67
CA THR A 58 -7.37 37.78 43.52
C THR A 58 -7.09 38.32 42.13
N GLY A 59 -8.11 38.70 41.36
CA GLY A 59 -8.03 39.21 39.97
C GLY A 59 -7.23 40.51 39.77
N LYS A 60 -6.08 40.65 40.43
CA LYS A 60 -5.09 41.68 40.17
C LYS A 60 -4.41 41.32 38.85
N ILE A 61 -4.43 42.28 37.93
CA ILE A 61 -3.69 42.24 36.67
C ILE A 61 -2.22 41.93 36.99
N ALA A 62 -1.65 40.92 36.31
CA ALA A 62 -0.26 40.52 36.48
C ALA A 62 0.65 41.75 36.34
N ARG A 63 1.52 41.98 37.33
CA ARG A 63 2.46 43.11 37.33
C ARG A 63 3.89 42.69 37.01
N ASP A 64 4.22 41.41 37.21
CA ASP A 64 5.56 40.86 36.99
C ASP A 64 5.66 39.98 35.73
N LEU A 65 6.84 40.02 35.11
CA LEU A 65 7.17 39.30 33.86
C LEU A 65 7.01 37.77 33.98
N THR A 66 7.28 37.21 35.16
CA THR A 66 7.12 35.77 35.45
C THR A 66 5.66 35.34 35.44
N ASP A 67 4.75 36.22 35.86
CA ASP A 67 3.32 35.94 35.89
C ASP A 67 2.74 35.90 34.48
N TYR A 68 3.23 36.75 33.57
CA TYR A 68 2.83 36.72 32.16
C TYR A 68 3.23 35.41 31.46
N GLN A 69 4.40 34.85 31.78
CA GLN A 69 4.83 33.56 31.24
C GLN A 69 3.92 32.43 31.73
N LYS A 70 3.60 32.43 33.04
CA LYS A 70 2.69 31.44 33.63
C LYS A 70 1.29 31.53 33.02
N ILE A 71 0.75 32.74 32.87
CA ILE A 71 -0.54 32.98 32.20
C ILE A 71 -0.50 32.48 30.75
N LYS A 72 0.57 32.76 30.00
CA LYS A 72 0.70 32.28 28.61
C LYS A 72 0.71 30.75 28.52
N ILE A 73 1.41 30.08 29.44
CA ILE A 73 1.47 28.62 29.51
C ILE A 73 0.09 28.05 29.87
N ASP A 74 -0.59 28.64 30.86
CA ASP A 74 -1.90 28.19 31.29
C ASP A 74 -2.96 28.44 30.21
N MET A 75 -2.91 29.57 29.50
CA MET A 75 -3.75 29.85 28.32
C MET A 75 -3.52 28.84 27.19
N LYS A 76 -2.26 28.43 26.95
CA LYS A 76 -1.92 27.40 25.96
C LYS A 76 -2.46 26.02 26.38
N LYS A 77 -2.38 25.67 27.67
CA LYS A 77 -2.95 24.43 28.22
C LYS A 77 -4.48 24.40 28.12
N LEU A 78 -5.12 25.54 28.37
CA LEU A 78 -6.58 25.71 28.24
C LEU A 78 -7.05 25.79 26.78
N GLN A 79 -6.14 25.68 25.80
CA GLN A 79 -6.41 25.92 24.37
C GLN A 79 -7.15 27.25 24.13
N TYR A 80 -6.87 28.25 24.97
CA TYR A 80 -7.49 29.56 24.88
C TYR A 80 -6.81 30.34 23.76
N TYR A 81 -7.51 30.44 22.63
CA TYR A 81 -7.17 31.37 21.57
C TYR A 81 -7.99 32.65 21.80
N PRO A 82 -7.37 33.84 21.90
CA PRO A 82 -8.13 35.08 22.04
C PRO A 82 -9.01 35.24 20.81
N ARG A 83 -10.33 35.11 20.98
CA ARG A 83 -11.31 35.27 19.91
C ARG A 83 -11.94 36.65 20.06
N PRO A 84 -12.16 37.39 18.96
CA PRO A 84 -12.93 38.62 19.02
C PRO A 84 -14.39 38.31 19.40
N PRO A 85 -15.09 39.25 20.07
CA PRO A 85 -16.51 39.11 20.37
C PRO A 85 -17.31 38.96 19.07
N SER A 86 -18.38 38.18 19.12
CA SER A 86 -19.23 37.95 17.96
C SER A 86 -20.19 39.11 17.77
N GLU A 87 -20.19 39.68 16.56
CA GLU A 87 -21.08 40.77 16.16
C GLU A 87 -22.54 40.29 16.05
N LEU A 88 -22.74 39.02 15.69
CA LEU A 88 -24.06 38.44 15.45
C LEU A 88 -24.75 37.96 16.74
N TYR A 89 -23.98 37.51 17.74
CA TYR A 89 -24.52 36.99 18.99
C TYR A 89 -23.87 37.66 20.20
N PRO A 90 -24.57 38.59 20.89
CA PRO A 90 -24.03 39.26 22.06
C PRO A 90 -23.67 38.22 23.14
N GLY A 91 -22.52 38.42 23.80
CA GLY A 91 -22.00 37.51 24.82
C GLY A 91 -21.34 36.22 24.32
N ARG A 92 -21.22 36.01 23.00
CA ARG A 92 -20.47 34.88 22.41
C ARG A 92 -19.23 35.37 21.68
N TYR A 93 -18.19 34.52 21.60
CA TYR A 93 -16.99 34.78 20.81
C TYR A 93 -17.15 34.28 19.35
N LYS A 94 -16.51 34.93 18.37
CA LYS A 94 -16.54 34.47 16.96
C LYS A 94 -15.88 33.10 16.82
N VAL A 95 -16.54 32.17 16.13
CA VAL A 95 -15.93 30.91 15.69
C VAL A 95 -15.19 31.19 14.39
N LEU A 96 -13.87 31.40 14.46
CA LEU A 96 -13.04 31.57 13.28
C LEU A 96 -12.83 30.22 12.61
N ARG A 97 -13.36 30.03 11.40
CA ARG A 97 -12.99 28.87 10.57
C ARG A 97 -11.58 29.11 10.04
N LYS A 98 -10.70 28.11 10.19
CA LYS A 98 -9.36 28.15 9.62
C LYS A 98 -9.47 28.25 8.10
N VAL A 99 -9.00 29.35 7.52
CA VAL A 99 -8.97 29.52 6.06
C VAL A 99 -7.87 28.63 5.49
N ASN A 100 -8.24 27.70 4.61
CA ASN A 100 -7.25 26.86 3.94
C ASN A 100 -6.67 27.62 2.74
N HIS A 101 -5.57 28.33 2.95
CA HIS A 101 -4.86 29.06 1.90
C HIS A 101 -4.33 28.17 0.76
N LYS A 102 -4.25 26.85 0.95
CA LYS A 102 -3.78 25.88 -0.06
C LYS A 102 -4.92 25.14 -0.77
N SER A 103 -6.17 25.53 -0.55
CA SER A 103 -7.33 24.82 -1.12
C SER A 103 -7.29 24.76 -2.66
N GLY A 104 -6.87 25.84 -3.32
CA GLY A 104 -6.73 25.89 -4.78
C GLY A 104 -5.65 24.95 -5.30
N PHE A 105 -4.48 24.95 -4.64
CA PHE A 105 -3.37 24.05 -4.97
C PHE A 105 -3.77 22.58 -4.80
N ASN A 106 -4.40 22.20 -3.69
CA ASN A 106 -4.82 20.82 -3.45
C ASN A 106 -5.84 20.35 -4.49
N ARG A 107 -6.78 21.22 -4.87
CA ARG A 107 -7.75 20.91 -5.93
C ARG A 107 -7.08 20.74 -7.29
N GLY A 108 -6.09 21.59 -7.60
CA GLY A 108 -5.29 21.47 -8.81
C GLY A 108 -4.52 20.14 -8.83
N ALA A 109 -3.82 19.82 -7.75
CA ALA A 109 -3.07 18.59 -7.60
C ALA A 109 -3.95 17.33 -7.73
N ASP A 110 -5.13 17.32 -7.10
CA ASP A 110 -6.08 16.21 -7.22
C ASP A 110 -6.60 16.04 -8.66
N LEU A 111 -6.91 17.14 -9.34
CA LEU A 111 -7.33 17.10 -10.74
C LEU A 111 -6.21 16.58 -11.65
N THR A 112 -4.99 17.08 -11.49
CA THR A 112 -3.83 16.61 -12.26
C THR A 112 -3.55 15.13 -12.00
N ALA A 113 -3.64 14.69 -10.75
CA ALA A 113 -3.47 13.28 -10.40
C ALA A 113 -4.53 12.42 -11.09
N LYS A 114 -5.80 12.79 -11.02
CA LYS A 114 -6.90 12.08 -11.71
C LYS A 114 -6.66 12.02 -13.22
N VAL A 115 -6.35 13.15 -13.85
CA VAL A 115 -6.07 13.20 -15.29
C VAL A 115 -4.92 12.27 -15.64
N SER A 116 -3.80 12.32 -14.89
CA SER A 116 -2.65 11.46 -15.16
C SER A 116 -2.97 9.96 -15.07
N ILE A 117 -3.73 9.54 -14.06
CA ILE A 117 -4.18 8.15 -13.89
C ILE A 117 -5.05 7.73 -15.08
N TYR A 118 -6.06 8.54 -15.43
CA TYR A 118 -6.92 8.21 -16.58
C TYR A 118 -6.16 8.19 -17.89
N THR A 119 -5.20 9.10 -18.11
CA THR A 119 -4.35 9.10 -19.31
C THR A 119 -3.55 7.81 -19.42
N VAL A 120 -2.92 7.36 -18.33
CA VAL A 120 -2.15 6.09 -18.34
C VAL A 120 -3.07 4.89 -18.58
N LEU A 121 -4.26 4.86 -17.97
CA LEU A 121 -5.22 3.78 -18.17
C LEU A 121 -5.74 3.74 -19.61
N ILE A 122 -6.16 4.88 -20.16
CA ILE A 122 -6.66 4.97 -21.54
C ILE A 122 -5.56 4.59 -22.52
N PHE A 123 -4.33 5.09 -22.32
CA PHE A 123 -3.18 4.73 -23.14
C PHE A 123 -2.89 3.23 -23.08
N GLY A 124 -2.86 2.66 -21.88
CA GLY A 124 -2.63 1.24 -21.66
C GLY A 124 -3.69 0.35 -22.33
N VAL A 125 -4.98 0.72 -22.24
CA VAL A 125 -6.08 -0.11 -22.76
C VAL A 125 -6.22 0.02 -24.28
N PHE A 126 -6.14 1.24 -24.83
CA PHE A 126 -6.47 1.48 -26.23
C PHE A 126 -5.26 1.59 -27.17
N PHE A 127 -4.12 2.09 -26.69
CA PHE A 127 -2.98 2.45 -27.56
C PHE A 127 -1.79 1.51 -27.40
N TYR A 128 -1.60 0.91 -26.22
CA TYR A 128 -0.44 0.06 -25.94
C TYR A 128 -0.67 -1.41 -26.35
N LYS A 129 0.36 -2.05 -26.91
CA LYS A 129 0.35 -3.48 -27.24
C LYS A 129 0.99 -4.24 -26.10
N TRP A 130 0.18 -4.87 -25.24
CA TRP A 130 0.72 -5.60 -24.08
C TRP A 130 1.39 -6.92 -24.46
N ASN A 131 0.91 -7.60 -25.51
CA ASN A 131 1.43 -8.89 -25.95
C ASN A 131 1.11 -9.13 -27.43
N ASP A 132 1.80 -10.07 -28.06
CA ASP A 132 1.50 -10.55 -29.43
C ASP A 132 0.34 -11.55 -29.49
N HIS A 133 -0.31 -11.80 -28.35
CA HIS A 133 -1.41 -12.74 -28.20
C HIS A 133 -2.70 -11.98 -27.93
N ASP A 134 -3.83 -12.63 -28.23
CA ASP A 134 -5.14 -12.05 -27.94
C ASP A 134 -5.33 -11.94 -26.43
N ASN A 135 -5.57 -10.72 -25.95
CA ASN A 135 -5.74 -10.42 -24.53
C ASN A 135 -7.08 -9.71 -24.31
N ILE A 136 -7.47 -9.50 -23.06
CA ILE A 136 -8.75 -8.84 -22.73
C ILE A 136 -8.81 -7.40 -23.27
N PHE A 137 -7.64 -6.78 -23.50
CA PHE A 137 -7.54 -5.40 -23.99
C PHE A 137 -7.45 -5.28 -25.52
N SER A 138 -7.24 -6.37 -26.24
CA SER A 138 -7.03 -6.38 -27.69
C SER A 138 -8.26 -5.90 -28.46
N PRO A 139 -9.52 -6.19 -28.05
CA PRO A 139 -10.68 -5.69 -28.77
C PRO A 139 -10.77 -4.15 -28.73
N PHE A 140 -10.39 -3.55 -27.60
CA PHE A 140 -10.41 -2.09 -27.43
C PHE A 140 -9.34 -1.41 -28.27
N ARG A 141 -8.12 -1.97 -28.29
CA ARG A 141 -7.05 -1.53 -29.19
C ARG A 141 -7.45 -1.67 -30.66
N ARG A 142 -8.02 -2.80 -31.06
CA ARG A 142 -8.48 -3.01 -32.45
C ARG A 142 -9.59 -2.03 -32.83
N LEU A 143 -10.51 -1.71 -31.92
CA LEU A 143 -11.52 -0.68 -32.14
C LEU A 143 -10.87 0.69 -32.38
N GLN A 144 -9.86 1.05 -31.58
CA GLN A 144 -9.08 2.27 -31.79
C GLN A 144 -8.36 2.27 -33.14
N LEU A 145 -7.78 1.14 -33.55
CA LEU A 145 -7.14 0.99 -34.85
C LEU A 145 -8.12 1.11 -36.02
N ARG A 146 -9.34 0.57 -35.92
CA ARG A 146 -10.40 0.78 -36.93
C ARG A 146 -10.78 2.24 -37.06
N ILE A 147 -10.91 2.95 -35.94
CA ILE A 147 -11.19 4.39 -35.95
C ILE A 147 -10.02 5.16 -36.56
N LYS A 148 -8.78 4.79 -36.22
CA LYS A 148 -7.57 5.38 -36.78
C LYS A 148 -7.52 5.18 -38.31
N GLU A 149 -7.77 3.97 -38.78
CA GLU A 149 -7.86 3.65 -40.21
C GLU A 149 -8.96 4.45 -40.90
N PHE A 150 -10.13 4.56 -40.28
CA PHE A 150 -11.24 5.33 -40.83
C PHE A 150 -10.94 6.84 -40.97
N ILE A 151 -10.23 7.43 -39.99
CA ILE A 151 -9.95 8.87 -39.97
C ILE A 151 -8.73 9.23 -40.83
N ILE A 152 -7.65 8.46 -40.71
CA ILE A 152 -6.36 8.79 -41.32
C ILE A 152 -6.19 8.08 -42.67
N GLY A 153 -6.88 6.96 -42.89
CA GLY A 153 -6.79 6.16 -44.11
C GLY A 153 -5.52 5.32 -44.23
N ASP A 154 -4.62 5.39 -43.24
CA ASP A 154 -3.34 4.69 -43.25
C ASP A 154 -2.99 4.15 -41.86
N LEU A 155 -2.42 2.94 -41.84
CA LEU A 155 -1.96 2.23 -40.66
C LEU A 155 -0.53 1.76 -40.89
N SER A 156 0.30 1.83 -39.84
CA SER A 156 1.61 1.18 -39.88
C SER A 156 1.44 -0.32 -40.15
N MET A 157 2.42 -0.94 -40.81
CA MET A 157 2.37 -2.37 -41.13
C MET A 157 2.09 -3.24 -39.89
N ASP A 158 2.65 -2.88 -38.75
CA ASP A 158 2.42 -3.60 -37.48
C ASP A 158 0.98 -3.44 -36.97
N ASP A 159 0.42 -2.22 -37.05
CA ASP A 159 -0.96 -1.94 -36.67
C ASP A 159 -1.95 -2.65 -37.63
N TYR A 160 -1.62 -2.67 -38.93
CA TYR A 160 -2.42 -3.35 -39.95
C TYR A 160 -2.46 -4.86 -39.70
N ASN A 161 -1.29 -5.46 -39.42
CA ASN A 161 -1.19 -6.87 -39.05
C ASN A 161 -1.95 -7.20 -37.76
N ASP A 162 -1.92 -6.31 -36.77
CA ASP A 162 -2.63 -6.48 -35.50
C ASP A 162 -4.16 -6.37 -35.66
N LEU A 163 -4.62 -5.60 -36.65
CA LEU A 163 -6.05 -5.43 -36.94
C LEU A 163 -6.61 -6.57 -37.80
N TYR A 164 -5.91 -6.96 -38.87
CA TYR A 164 -6.42 -7.89 -39.89
C TYR A 164 -5.80 -9.29 -39.85
N TYR A 165 -4.56 -9.43 -39.38
CA TYR A 165 -3.80 -10.68 -39.39
C TYR A 165 -3.44 -11.19 -37.98
N TYR A 166 -4.30 -10.90 -37.00
CA TYR A 166 -4.11 -11.42 -35.65
C TYR A 166 -4.45 -12.92 -35.61
N LYS A 167 -3.60 -13.70 -34.93
CA LYS A 167 -3.81 -15.13 -34.71
C LYS A 167 -4.49 -15.32 -33.36
N ALA A 168 -5.82 -15.47 -33.35
CA ALA A 168 -6.59 -15.72 -32.12
C ALA A 168 -6.13 -16.99 -31.40
N ASP A 169 -5.85 -18.05 -32.15
CA ASP A 169 -5.45 -19.36 -31.62
C ASP A 169 -3.95 -19.48 -31.33
N LYS A 170 -3.20 -18.37 -31.27
CA LYS A 170 -1.76 -18.42 -31.03
C LYS A 170 -1.51 -18.88 -29.59
N PRO A 171 -0.88 -20.05 -29.36
CA PRO A 171 -0.70 -20.58 -28.02
C PRO A 171 0.10 -19.57 -27.17
N ILE A 172 -0.42 -19.25 -25.99
CA ILE A 172 0.27 -18.38 -25.04
C ILE A 172 1.61 -19.03 -24.70
N PRO A 173 2.75 -18.31 -24.76
CA PRO A 173 4.05 -18.88 -24.42
C PRO A 173 4.01 -19.34 -22.97
N GLN A 174 4.09 -20.65 -22.78
CA GLN A 174 4.10 -21.26 -21.47
C GLN A 174 5.43 -20.96 -20.81
N LYS A 175 5.38 -20.45 -19.57
CA LYS A 175 6.58 -20.28 -18.77
C LYS A 175 6.90 -21.63 -18.11
N PRO A 176 8.16 -22.05 -18.03
CA PRO A 176 8.49 -23.27 -17.31
C PRO A 176 8.37 -23.03 -15.79
N LEU A 177 7.81 -24.00 -15.06
CA LEU A 177 7.78 -23.96 -13.59
C LEU A 177 9.10 -24.42 -13.00
N PRO A 178 9.50 -23.93 -11.82
CA PRO A 178 10.57 -24.59 -11.08
C PRO A 178 10.15 -26.02 -10.73
N SER A 179 11.11 -26.96 -10.75
CA SER A 179 10.87 -28.40 -10.61
C SER A 179 10.03 -28.80 -9.41
N ILE A 180 10.26 -28.17 -8.26
CA ILE A 180 9.50 -28.44 -7.03
C ILE A 180 8.01 -28.15 -7.21
N MET A 181 7.69 -27.07 -7.92
CA MET A 181 6.30 -26.69 -8.22
C MET A 181 5.73 -27.56 -9.33
N TYR A 182 6.56 -27.94 -10.31
CA TYR A 182 6.15 -28.84 -11.39
C TYR A 182 5.75 -30.22 -10.84
N GLU A 183 6.59 -30.83 -10.00
CA GLU A 183 6.33 -32.14 -9.38
C GLU A 183 5.05 -32.11 -8.55
N LYS A 184 4.91 -31.11 -7.67
CA LYS A 184 3.71 -30.94 -6.86
C LYS A 184 2.46 -30.74 -7.73
N ASN A 185 2.56 -29.99 -8.82
CA ASN A 185 1.44 -29.78 -9.73
C ASN A 185 1.13 -31.04 -10.55
N ALA A 186 2.15 -31.83 -10.92
CA ALA A 186 1.99 -33.09 -11.62
C ALA A 186 1.31 -34.15 -10.74
N GLU A 187 1.70 -34.26 -9.47
CA GLU A 187 1.05 -35.11 -8.46
C GLU A 187 -0.43 -34.76 -8.31
N ASN A 188 -0.75 -33.47 -8.31
CA ASN A 188 -2.13 -32.97 -8.21
C ASN A 188 -2.89 -32.98 -9.55
N GLN A 189 -2.32 -33.57 -10.61
CA GLN A 189 -2.91 -33.61 -11.97
C GLN A 189 -3.24 -32.23 -12.55
N LEU A 190 -2.53 -31.20 -12.10
CA LEU A 190 -2.65 -29.82 -12.57
C LEU A 190 -1.78 -29.56 -13.80
N VAL A 191 -0.88 -30.48 -14.16
CA VAL A 191 -0.10 -30.42 -15.41
C VAL A 191 -0.88 -31.18 -16.48
N GLY A 192 -1.71 -30.45 -17.23
CA GLY A 192 -2.59 -31.02 -18.24
C GLY A 192 -1.86 -31.42 -19.54
N GLU A 193 -2.31 -32.53 -20.15
CA GLU A 193 -1.87 -33.00 -21.47
C GLU A 193 -2.44 -32.16 -22.63
N THR A 194 -3.58 -31.49 -22.40
CA THR A 194 -4.34 -30.76 -23.41
C THR A 194 -4.16 -29.26 -23.30
N ALA A 195 -3.98 -28.64 -24.48
CA ALA A 195 -3.48 -27.29 -24.72
C ALA A 195 -4.32 -26.11 -24.20
N THR A 196 -5.30 -26.33 -23.31
CA THR A 196 -6.34 -25.34 -23.06
C THR A 196 -6.31 -24.61 -21.74
N ASN A 197 -5.54 -24.99 -20.70
CA ASN A 197 -5.63 -24.25 -19.42
C ASN A 197 -4.43 -24.32 -18.45
N ASN A 198 -3.17 -24.40 -18.91
CA ASN A 198 -2.04 -24.34 -17.98
C ASN A 198 -0.96 -23.39 -18.48
N GLU A 199 -0.83 -22.25 -17.80
CA GLU A 199 0.26 -21.26 -17.98
C GLU A 199 1.66 -21.90 -17.82
N PHE A 200 1.70 -23.14 -17.31
CA PHE A 200 2.90 -23.89 -17.01
C PHE A 200 2.73 -25.39 -17.31
N ILE A 201 3.36 -25.87 -18.40
CA ILE A 201 3.28 -27.29 -18.79
C ILE A 201 4.63 -28.00 -18.67
N LYS A 202 5.72 -27.24 -18.61
CA LYS A 202 7.07 -27.80 -18.67
C LYS A 202 7.84 -27.48 -17.42
N ASP A 203 8.58 -28.48 -16.96
CA ASP A 203 9.60 -28.27 -15.93
C ASP A 203 10.71 -27.36 -16.48
N ARG A 204 11.24 -26.50 -15.63
CA ARG A 204 12.38 -25.67 -15.94
C ARG A 204 13.64 -26.52 -15.83
N PHE A 205 14.48 -26.44 -16.87
CA PHE A 205 15.79 -27.07 -16.83
C PHE A 205 16.57 -26.67 -15.58
N GLY A 206 17.13 -27.66 -14.88
CA GLY A 206 17.76 -27.54 -13.58
C GLY A 206 18.58 -28.78 -13.24
N ASN A 207 19.22 -28.79 -12.07
CA ASN A 207 20.21 -29.81 -11.70
C ASN A 207 19.67 -31.25 -11.77
N LYS A 208 18.39 -31.47 -11.45
CA LYS A 208 17.75 -32.79 -11.58
C LYS A 208 17.85 -33.36 -13.00
N HIS A 209 17.62 -32.53 -14.02
CA HIS A 209 17.70 -32.97 -15.42
C HIS A 209 19.12 -33.27 -15.85
N VAL A 210 20.10 -32.52 -15.32
CA VAL A 210 21.54 -32.78 -15.55
C VAL A 210 21.93 -34.15 -14.99
N VAL A 211 21.60 -34.39 -13.71
CA VAL A 211 21.88 -35.68 -13.05
C VAL A 211 21.19 -36.84 -13.78
N TYR A 212 19.95 -36.64 -14.22
CA TYR A 212 19.24 -37.66 -14.99
C TYR A 212 19.88 -37.94 -16.35
N ALA A 213 20.35 -36.91 -17.07
CA ALA A 213 21.06 -37.06 -18.33
C ALA A 213 22.40 -37.79 -18.15
N GLU A 214 23.14 -37.47 -17.08
CA GLU A 214 24.39 -38.17 -16.71
C GLU A 214 24.13 -39.65 -16.42
N HIS A 215 23.06 -39.97 -15.70
CA HIS A 215 22.67 -41.35 -15.42
C HIS A 215 22.31 -42.14 -16.69
N ILE A 216 21.59 -41.54 -17.64
CA ILE A 216 21.31 -42.17 -18.94
C ILE A 216 22.61 -42.46 -19.68
N LYS A 217 23.49 -41.45 -19.76
CA LYS A 217 24.77 -41.59 -20.44
C LYS A 217 25.62 -42.70 -19.81
N GLN A 218 25.69 -42.74 -18.47
CA GLN A 218 26.39 -43.79 -17.76
C GLN A 218 25.83 -45.19 -18.09
N LYS A 219 24.50 -45.33 -18.14
CA LYS A 219 23.86 -46.61 -18.49
C LYS A 219 24.16 -47.04 -19.92
N GLU A 220 24.20 -46.10 -20.85
CA GLU A 220 24.60 -46.36 -22.26
C GLU A 220 26.04 -46.83 -22.34
N ASP A 221 26.95 -46.17 -21.61
CA ASP A 221 28.37 -46.53 -21.55
C ASP A 221 28.56 -47.93 -20.93
N GLU A 222 27.85 -48.26 -19.85
CA GLU A 222 27.89 -49.58 -19.20
C GLU A 222 27.37 -50.69 -20.13
N ASN A 223 26.26 -50.45 -20.83
CA ASN A 223 25.71 -51.40 -21.80
C ASN A 223 26.68 -51.64 -22.96
N MET A 224 27.36 -50.59 -23.42
CA MET A 224 28.38 -50.70 -24.48
C MET A 224 29.58 -51.53 -24.01
N ILE A 225 30.06 -51.32 -22.79
CA ILE A 225 31.17 -52.10 -22.21
C ILE A 225 30.76 -53.58 -22.08
N GLN A 226 29.56 -53.86 -21.55
CA GLN A 226 29.05 -55.23 -21.45
C GLN A 226 28.94 -55.91 -22.81
N ALA A 227 28.44 -55.21 -23.82
CA ALA A 227 28.36 -55.73 -25.19
C ALA A 227 29.75 -56.05 -25.77
N MET A 228 30.74 -55.19 -25.50
CA MET A 228 32.13 -55.40 -25.92
C MET A 228 32.76 -56.60 -25.21
N GLU A 229 32.55 -56.78 -23.91
CA GLU A 229 33.02 -57.94 -23.15
C GLU A 229 32.41 -59.25 -23.66
N ILE A 230 31.10 -59.26 -23.94
CA ILE A 230 30.41 -60.43 -24.51
C ILE A 230 31.00 -60.77 -25.88
N ALA A 231 31.22 -59.75 -26.73
CA ALA A 231 31.82 -59.95 -28.05
C ALA A 231 33.25 -60.50 -27.95
N GLN A 232 34.08 -59.97 -27.05
CA GLN A 232 35.43 -60.48 -26.81
C GLN A 232 35.42 -61.93 -26.33
N ARG A 233 34.57 -62.26 -25.34
CA ARG A 233 34.43 -63.64 -24.84
C ARG A 233 33.97 -64.61 -25.92
N GLN A 234 33.07 -64.20 -26.81
CA GLN A 234 32.67 -65.02 -27.97
C GLN A 234 33.83 -65.25 -28.94
N LEU A 235 34.63 -64.21 -29.23
CA LEU A 235 35.83 -64.35 -30.07
C LEU A 235 36.85 -65.30 -29.44
N GLU A 236 37.05 -65.24 -28.13
CA GLU A 236 37.94 -66.17 -27.42
C GLU A 236 37.44 -67.62 -27.45
N LEU A 237 36.14 -67.83 -27.22
CA LEU A 237 35.52 -69.17 -27.32
C LEU A 237 35.64 -69.73 -28.74
N ASN A 238 35.44 -68.91 -29.77
CA ASN A 238 35.60 -69.31 -31.16
C ASN A 238 37.06 -69.71 -31.45
N LYS A 239 38.04 -68.93 -31.00
CA LYS A 239 39.47 -69.28 -31.11
C LYS A 239 39.81 -70.61 -30.39
N LEU A 240 39.28 -70.82 -29.18
CA LEU A 240 39.49 -72.06 -28.44
C LEU A 240 38.86 -73.28 -29.14
N ASN A 241 37.69 -73.10 -29.76
CA ASN A 241 37.03 -74.15 -30.53
C ASN A 241 37.79 -74.47 -31.83
N GLU A 242 38.35 -73.48 -32.52
CA GLU A 242 39.22 -73.68 -33.68
C GLU A 242 40.46 -74.52 -33.30
N VAL A 243 41.15 -74.16 -32.22
CA VAL A 243 42.33 -74.91 -31.73
C VAL A 243 41.96 -76.37 -31.36
N LYS A 244 40.81 -76.59 -30.71
CA LYS A 244 40.34 -77.95 -30.40
C LYS A 244 40.03 -78.76 -31.67
N ASN A 245 39.47 -78.14 -32.70
CA ASN A 245 39.18 -78.83 -33.96
C ASN A 245 40.46 -79.16 -34.74
N ASP A 246 41.49 -78.33 -34.68
CA ASP A 246 42.81 -78.62 -35.28
C ASP A 246 43.53 -79.80 -34.62
N THR A 247 43.31 -80.04 -33.32
CA THR A 247 43.83 -81.23 -32.62
C THR A 247 43.04 -82.51 -32.91
N LYS A 248 41.82 -82.40 -33.47
CA LYS A 248 41.00 -83.54 -33.90
C LYS A 248 41.15 -83.77 -35.41
N LYS A 249 42.38 -84.03 -35.88
CA LYS A 249 42.55 -84.59 -37.22
C LYS A 249 41.97 -86.01 -37.25
N PRO A 250 41.12 -86.36 -38.23
CA PRO A 250 40.56 -87.71 -38.31
C PRO A 250 41.69 -88.72 -38.54
N PHE A 251 41.79 -89.69 -37.63
CA PHE A 251 42.77 -90.79 -37.60
C PHE A 251 42.79 -91.66 -38.88
N TRP A 252 41.88 -91.45 -39.84
CA TRP A 252 41.70 -92.26 -41.04
C TRP A 252 42.54 -91.82 -42.27
N LYS A 253 43.58 -91.00 -42.10
CA LYS A 253 44.46 -90.55 -43.20
C LYS A 253 45.92 -91.03 -43.09
N ILE A 254 46.16 -92.11 -42.35
CA ILE A 254 47.46 -92.80 -42.35
C ILE A 254 47.19 -94.28 -42.66
N TRP A 255 47.02 -94.60 -43.94
CA TRP A 255 47.36 -95.87 -44.61
C TRP A 255 47.18 -95.69 -46.12
#